data_AF-A0AAW9LBS6-F1
#
_entry.id   AF-A0AAW9LBS6-F1
#
_cell.length_a   1.000
_cell.length_b   1.000
_cell.length_c   1.000
_cell.angle_alpha   90.00
_cell.angle_beta   90.00
_cell.angle_gamma   90.00
#
_symmetry.space_group_name_H-M   'P 1'
#
loop_
_entity.id
_entity.type
_entity.pdbx_description
1 polymer ?
#
loop_
_entity_poly.entity_id
_entity_poly.type
_entity_poly.pdbx_seq_one_letter_code
_entity_poly.pdbx_strand_id
1 'polypeptide(L)'
;MGTADVRTEREVVETYLVRVDRNLRIIFFGNILNALVTGLIAVVVYLVLNAFAPSVVAIPRPAFVGLLVGAASLVPAIGIKLVTWPIGLYLLARAALVDPNTLWFPAVFVVVSAVVVDYIPDQLLRPYVSGRSLHVGAVMLAYLFGPFLFGWYGIFLGPFLLVVVYEFGQCVVPWLLAPEEWSPESPARTDAFDGDDQPTEPSGEEAAEDDAADSEPTEHEESDENDSDASR
;
A
#
# COMPACT_ATOMS: atom_id res chain seq x y z
N MET A 1 11.49 -47.99 12.09
CA MET A 1 10.44 -47.31 11.31
C MET A 1 9.92 -46.04 11.98
N GLY A 2 9.87 -45.93 13.32
CA GLY A 2 9.36 -44.72 14.01
C GLY A 2 10.30 -43.52 14.18
N THR A 3 11.56 -43.56 13.74
CA THR A 3 12.50 -42.43 13.89
C THR A 3 12.59 -41.53 12.67
N ALA A 4 12.24 -42.05 11.47
CA ALA A 4 12.20 -41.28 10.24
C ALA A 4 10.97 -40.38 10.20
N ASP A 5 9.81 -40.91 10.59
CA ASP A 5 8.52 -40.21 10.69
C ASP A 5 8.58 -38.99 11.62
N VAL A 6 9.10 -39.18 12.84
CA VAL A 6 9.28 -38.10 13.83
C VAL A 6 10.28 -37.02 13.37
N ARG A 7 11.25 -37.38 12.51
CA ARG A 7 12.19 -36.41 11.94
C ARG A 7 11.49 -35.54 10.90
N THR A 8 10.67 -36.15 10.03
CA THR A 8 9.88 -35.43 9.02
C THR A 8 8.83 -34.53 9.66
N GLU A 9 8.12 -34.99 10.69
CA GLU A 9 7.15 -34.17 11.44
C GLU A 9 7.80 -32.90 12.03
N ARG A 10 8.99 -33.05 12.64
CA ARG A 10 9.73 -31.90 13.18
C ARG A 10 10.15 -30.92 12.10
N GLU A 11 10.58 -31.45 10.95
CA GLU A 11 11.03 -30.65 9.80
C GLU A 11 9.86 -29.84 9.18
N VAL A 12 8.66 -30.42 9.09
CA VAL A 12 7.45 -29.73 8.64
C VAL A 12 7.07 -28.60 9.60
N VAL A 13 7.05 -28.87 10.90
CA VAL A 13 6.69 -27.87 11.92
C VAL A 13 7.71 -26.74 11.96
N GLU A 14 9.00 -27.06 11.90
CA GLU A 14 10.07 -26.06 11.84
C GLU A 14 9.92 -25.17 10.60
N THR A 15 9.71 -25.77 9.42
CA THR A 15 9.48 -25.04 8.17
C THR A 15 8.27 -24.11 8.26
N TYR A 16 7.15 -24.61 8.78
CA TYR A 16 5.93 -23.83 9.00
C TYR A 16 6.17 -22.64 9.93
N LEU A 17 6.81 -22.85 11.09
CA LEU A 17 7.06 -21.78 12.06
C LEU A 17 8.02 -20.72 11.51
N VAL A 18 9.05 -21.13 10.77
CA VAL A 18 9.99 -20.20 10.12
C VAL A 18 9.29 -19.35 9.07
N ARG A 19 8.41 -19.94 8.24
CA ARG A 19 7.64 -19.21 7.23
C ARG A 19 6.65 -18.23 7.85
N VAL A 20 5.91 -18.66 8.88
CA VAL A 20 5.00 -17.80 9.64
C VAL A 20 5.77 -16.61 10.23
N ASP A 21 6.87 -16.86 10.95
CA ASP A 21 7.66 -15.80 11.57
C ASP A 21 8.22 -14.81 10.53
N ARG A 22 8.77 -15.31 9.41
CA ARG A 22 9.26 -14.49 8.30
C ARG A 22 8.17 -13.60 7.71
N ASN A 23 7.01 -14.17 7.40
CA ASN A 23 5.92 -13.44 6.74
C ASN A 23 5.26 -12.43 7.69
N LEU A 24 5.07 -12.78 8.97
CA LEU A 24 4.59 -11.83 9.97
C LEU A 24 5.56 -10.66 10.15
N ARG A 25 6.87 -10.95 10.17
CA ARG A 25 7.90 -9.92 10.25
C ARG A 25 7.79 -8.95 9.07
N ILE A 26 7.74 -9.45 7.84
CA ILE A 26 7.64 -8.61 6.64
C ILE A 26 6.39 -7.70 6.70
N ILE A 27 5.23 -8.27 7.01
CA ILE A 27 3.96 -7.53 7.05
C ILE A 27 3.95 -6.48 8.16
N PHE A 28 4.28 -6.87 9.40
CA PHE A 28 4.21 -5.95 10.52
C PHE A 28 5.29 -4.88 10.46
N PHE A 29 6.53 -5.21 10.07
CA PHE A 29 7.55 -4.18 9.90
C PHE A 29 7.21 -3.23 8.76
N GLY A 30 6.73 -3.74 7.62
CA GLY A 30 6.29 -2.90 6.51
C GLY A 30 5.19 -1.92 6.92
N ASN A 31 4.15 -2.42 7.62
CA ASN A 31 3.03 -1.57 8.04
C ASN A 31 3.38 -0.60 9.16
N ILE A 32 4.22 -0.99 10.12
CA ILE A 32 4.69 -0.07 11.17
C ILE A 32 5.57 1.02 10.57
N LEU A 33 6.48 0.67 9.65
CA LEU A 33 7.34 1.65 8.99
C LEU A 33 6.52 2.62 8.13
N ASN A 34 5.55 2.11 7.36
CA ASN A 34 4.60 2.94 6.63
C ASN A 34 3.87 3.90 7.56
N ALA A 35 3.33 3.40 8.67
CA ALA A 35 2.59 4.21 9.62
C ALA A 35 3.41 5.35 10.24
N LEU A 36 4.67 5.06 10.57
CA LEU A 36 5.58 6.04 11.14
C LEU A 36 5.96 7.11 10.11
N VAL A 37 6.32 6.71 8.89
CA VAL A 37 6.70 7.63 7.81
C VAL A 37 5.52 8.51 7.40
N THR A 38 4.37 7.89 7.12
CA THR A 38 3.13 8.58 6.76
C THR A 38 2.66 9.52 7.86
N GLY A 39 2.70 9.09 9.13
CA GLY A 39 2.36 9.94 10.26
C GLY A 39 3.27 11.16 10.39
N LEU A 40 4.59 10.97 10.24
CA LEU A 40 5.54 12.08 10.29
C LEU A 40 5.33 13.08 9.15
N ILE A 41 5.14 12.58 7.93
CA ILE A 41 4.84 13.41 6.75
C ILE A 41 3.53 14.17 7.00
N ALA A 42 2.47 13.49 7.44
CA ALA A 42 1.18 14.11 7.71
C ALA A 42 1.29 15.23 8.76
N VAL A 43 2.03 15.00 9.86
CA VAL A 43 2.27 16.03 10.90
C VAL A 43 2.92 17.26 10.30
N VAL A 44 4.01 17.10 9.54
CA VAL A 44 4.74 18.21 8.94
C VAL A 44 3.85 18.94 7.93
N VAL A 45 3.20 18.20 7.03
CA VAL A 45 2.31 18.75 6.00
C VAL A 45 1.17 19.54 6.62
N TYR A 46 0.51 19.00 7.65
CA TYR A 46 -0.61 19.68 8.29
C TYR A 46 -0.16 20.89 9.10
N LEU A 47 1.02 20.87 9.72
CA LEU A 47 1.58 22.07 10.35
C LEU A 47 1.87 23.17 9.32
N VAL A 48 2.48 22.81 8.19
CA VAL A 48 2.78 23.74 7.09
C VAL A 48 1.49 24.30 6.49
N LEU A 49 0.51 23.46 6.15
CA LEU A 49 -0.79 23.92 5.66
C LEU A 49 -1.46 24.87 6.64
N ASN A 50 -1.40 24.56 7.94
CA ASN A 50 -2.01 25.41 8.96
C ASN A 50 -1.31 26.77 9.13
N ALA A 51 -0.02 26.87 8.77
CA ALA A 51 0.71 28.14 8.77
C ALA A 51 0.19 29.12 7.71
N PHE A 52 -0.37 28.61 6.61
CA PHE A 52 -0.99 29.41 5.54
C PHE A 52 -2.52 29.44 5.62
N ALA A 53 -3.12 28.78 6.62
CA ALA A 53 -4.56 28.66 6.74
C ALA A 53 -5.20 29.97 7.21
N PRO A 54 -6.30 30.40 6.57
CA PRO A 54 -7.17 31.41 7.16
C PRO A 54 -7.68 30.93 8.54
N SER A 55 -7.79 31.84 9.51
CA SER A 55 -8.16 31.52 10.90
C SER A 55 -9.51 30.79 11.04
N VAL A 56 -10.38 30.96 10.05
CA VAL A 56 -11.72 30.34 10.00
C VAL A 56 -11.64 28.85 9.64
N VAL A 57 -10.66 28.40 8.87
CA VAL A 57 -10.55 27.05 8.30
C VAL A 57 -9.25 26.35 8.68
N ALA A 58 -8.64 26.76 9.80
CA ALA A 58 -7.47 26.11 10.34
C ALA A 58 -7.77 24.65 10.74
N ILE A 59 -6.83 23.74 10.44
CA ILE A 59 -6.88 22.34 10.84
C ILE A 59 -6.86 22.28 12.38
N PRO A 60 -7.85 21.65 13.04
CA PRO A 60 -7.85 21.53 14.49
C PRO A 60 -6.68 20.66 14.96
N ARG A 61 -5.76 21.23 15.76
CA ARG A 61 -4.57 20.50 16.29
C ARG A 61 -3.85 19.68 15.19
N PRO A 62 -3.21 20.33 14.20
CA PRO A 62 -2.68 19.67 13.01
C PRO A 62 -1.72 18.52 13.30
N ALA A 63 -0.87 18.65 14.33
CA ALA A 63 0.01 17.57 14.76
C ALA A 63 -0.75 16.32 15.24
N PHE A 64 -1.85 16.50 15.98
CA PHE A 64 -2.66 15.36 16.42
C PHE A 64 -3.37 14.69 15.24
N VAL A 65 -3.90 15.48 14.30
CA VAL A 65 -4.54 14.94 13.09
C VAL A 65 -3.52 14.17 12.24
N GLY A 66 -2.30 14.67 12.09
CA GLY A 66 -1.23 13.96 11.38
C GLY A 66 -0.85 12.65 12.05
N LEU A 67 -0.76 12.63 13.39
CA LEU A 67 -0.55 11.39 14.14
C LEU A 67 -1.70 10.40 13.98
N LEU A 68 -2.95 10.88 13.94
CA LEU A 68 -4.12 10.04 13.66
C LEU A 68 -4.05 9.45 12.25
N VAL A 69 -3.60 10.21 11.25
CA VAL A 69 -3.39 9.69 9.90
C VAL A 69 -2.32 8.59 9.88
N GLY A 70 -1.20 8.80 10.57
CA GLY A 70 -0.17 7.77 10.73
C GLY A 70 -0.73 6.50 11.37
N ALA A 71 -1.43 6.63 12.50
CA ALA A 71 -2.09 5.50 13.16
C ALA A 71 -3.16 4.84 12.28
N ALA A 72 -3.90 5.60 11.50
CA ALA A 72 -4.92 5.06 10.63
C ALA A 72 -4.32 4.31 9.43
N SER A 73 -3.17 4.75 8.91
CA SER A 73 -2.47 4.09 7.80
C SER A 73 -1.98 2.66 8.09
N LEU A 74 -2.10 2.19 9.34
CA LEU A 74 -1.96 0.75 9.67
C LEU A 74 -2.97 -0.12 8.92
N VAL A 75 -4.10 0.44 8.51
CA VAL A 75 -5.12 -0.23 7.69
C VAL A 75 -4.93 0.22 6.24
N PRO A 76 -4.39 -0.64 5.37
CA PRO A 76 -4.11 -0.27 3.98
C PRO A 76 -5.36 0.20 3.22
N ALA A 77 -5.15 1.13 2.28
CA ALA A 77 -6.12 1.78 1.38
C ALA A 77 -7.30 2.57 2.00
N ILE A 78 -7.68 2.28 3.25
CA ILE A 78 -8.89 2.83 3.87
C ILE A 78 -8.53 3.73 5.04
N GLY A 79 -7.46 3.41 5.77
CA GLY A 79 -7.07 4.08 7.00
C GLY A 79 -6.93 5.59 6.90
N ILE A 80 -6.08 6.06 6.00
CA ILE A 80 -5.83 7.50 5.78
C ILE A 80 -7.15 8.22 5.44
N LYS A 81 -7.96 7.62 4.55
CA LYS A 81 -9.23 8.20 4.12
C LYS A 81 -10.22 8.38 5.26
N LEU A 82 -10.26 7.45 6.23
CA LEU A 82 -11.13 7.58 7.41
C LEU A 82 -10.84 8.81 8.27
N VAL A 83 -9.63 9.35 8.21
CA VAL A 83 -9.25 10.56 8.98
C VAL A 83 -9.33 11.80 8.10
N THR A 84 -8.76 11.74 6.89
CA THR A 84 -8.65 12.90 6.00
C THR A 84 -10.01 13.36 5.49
N TRP A 85 -10.92 12.45 5.13
CA TRP A 85 -12.23 12.83 4.59
C TRP A 85 -13.11 13.56 5.61
N PRO A 86 -13.29 13.07 6.86
CA PRO A 86 -14.04 13.83 7.87
C PRO A 86 -13.45 15.20 8.18
N ILE A 87 -12.11 15.31 8.22
CA ILE A 87 -11.45 16.59 8.45
C ILE A 87 -11.65 17.53 7.26
N GLY A 88 -11.46 17.05 6.02
CA GLY A 88 -11.70 17.83 4.81
C GLY A 88 -13.15 18.30 4.71
N LEU A 89 -14.11 17.44 5.03
CA LEU A 89 -15.53 17.78 5.06
C LEU A 89 -15.84 18.81 6.15
N TYR A 90 -15.26 18.67 7.34
CA TYR A 90 -15.39 19.65 8.41
C TYR A 90 -14.87 21.03 7.98
N LEU A 91 -13.71 21.08 7.34
CA LEU A 91 -13.12 22.33 6.83
C LEU A 91 -13.96 22.94 5.71
N LEU A 92 -14.48 22.11 4.81
CA LEU A 92 -15.37 22.54 3.73
C LEU A 92 -16.66 23.15 4.28
N ALA A 93 -17.28 22.48 5.27
CA ALA A 93 -18.48 22.99 5.93
C ALA A 93 -18.20 24.32 6.66
N ARG A 94 -17.06 24.44 7.35
CA ARG A 94 -16.60 25.69 7.98
C ARG A 94 -16.46 26.82 6.95
N ALA A 95 -15.81 26.55 5.83
CA ALA A 95 -15.61 27.53 4.76
C ALA A 95 -16.96 27.99 4.18
N ALA A 96 -17.84 27.05 3.83
CA ALA A 96 -19.13 27.35 3.22
C ALA A 96 -20.08 28.14 4.15
N LEU A 97 -20.06 27.84 5.45
CA LEU A 97 -20.99 28.44 6.41
C LEU A 97 -20.52 29.77 7.01
N VAL A 98 -19.20 29.98 7.13
CA VAL A 98 -18.65 31.14 7.85
C VAL A 98 -18.05 32.18 6.90
N ASP A 99 -17.22 31.77 5.96
CA ASP A 99 -16.62 32.68 4.97
C ASP A 99 -16.33 31.94 3.65
N PRO A 100 -17.24 32.02 2.66
CA PRO A 100 -17.09 31.34 1.38
C PRO A 100 -15.82 31.71 0.61
N ASN A 101 -15.19 32.86 0.90
CA ASN A 101 -13.93 33.23 0.27
C ASN A 101 -12.77 32.30 0.66
N THR A 102 -12.94 31.47 1.70
CA THR A 102 -11.93 30.53 2.18
C THR A 102 -12.06 29.11 1.61
N LEU A 103 -12.98 28.87 0.67
CA LEU A 103 -13.23 27.56 0.05
C LEU A 103 -12.02 26.97 -0.69
N TRP A 104 -11.07 27.80 -1.09
CA TRP A 104 -9.82 27.35 -1.69
C TRP A 104 -8.98 26.48 -0.73
N PHE A 105 -9.06 26.75 0.58
CA PHE A 105 -8.20 26.07 1.55
C PHE A 105 -8.61 24.60 1.77
N PRO A 106 -9.89 24.24 1.99
CA PRO A 106 -10.32 22.85 2.00
C PRO A 106 -9.95 22.08 0.72
N ALA A 107 -10.05 22.71 -0.44
CA ALA A 107 -9.64 22.09 -1.71
C ALA A 107 -8.13 21.82 -1.73
N VAL A 108 -7.31 22.80 -1.35
CA VAL A 108 -5.85 22.62 -1.21
C VAL A 108 -5.53 21.54 -0.18
N PHE A 109 -6.20 21.51 0.97
CA PHE A 109 -6.01 20.48 2.00
C PHE A 109 -6.26 19.08 1.44
N VAL A 110 -7.34 18.86 0.70
CA VAL A 110 -7.67 17.56 0.10
C VAL A 110 -6.62 17.16 -0.94
N VAL A 111 -6.28 18.07 -1.86
CA VAL A 111 -5.29 17.80 -2.92
C VAL A 111 -3.91 17.51 -2.32
N VAL A 112 -3.43 18.34 -1.40
CA VAL A 112 -2.13 18.16 -0.75
C VAL A 112 -2.12 16.89 0.10
N SER A 113 -3.21 16.56 0.80
CA SER A 113 -3.31 15.30 1.54
C SER A 113 -3.26 14.09 0.60
N ALA A 114 -4.04 14.11 -0.50
CA ALA A 114 -4.06 13.02 -1.46
C ALA A 114 -2.70 12.82 -2.14
N VAL A 115 -1.99 13.90 -2.48
CA VAL A 115 -0.69 13.78 -3.16
C VAL A 115 0.43 13.48 -2.15
N VAL A 116 0.55 14.28 -1.10
CA VAL A 116 1.74 14.25 -0.22
C VAL A 116 1.60 13.23 0.90
N VAL A 117 0.38 13.02 1.42
CA VAL A 117 0.15 12.15 2.58
C VAL A 117 -0.31 10.75 2.19
N ASP A 118 -1.00 10.61 1.05
CA ASP A 118 -1.46 9.31 0.52
C ASP A 118 -0.48 8.81 -0.54
N TYR A 119 -0.32 9.55 -1.64
CA TYR A 119 0.43 9.07 -2.81
C TYR A 119 1.95 8.99 -2.60
N ILE A 120 2.59 9.99 -1.98
CA ILE A 120 4.04 9.98 -1.79
C ILE A 120 4.49 8.79 -0.94
N PRO A 121 3.95 8.53 0.27
CA PRO A 121 4.34 7.37 1.06
C PRO A 121 4.13 6.09 0.28
N ASP A 122 2.95 5.89 -0.31
CA ASP A 122 2.64 4.71 -1.11
C ASP A 122 3.66 4.51 -2.24
N GLN A 123 4.05 5.57 -2.93
CA GLN A 123 5.01 5.52 -4.03
C GLN A 123 6.47 5.39 -3.58
N LEU A 124 6.83 5.86 -2.39
CA LEU A 124 8.17 5.71 -1.81
C LEU A 124 8.36 4.31 -1.20
N LEU A 125 7.28 3.73 -0.69
CA LEU A 125 7.22 2.37 -0.19
C LEU A 125 7.12 1.36 -1.34
N ARG A 126 6.54 1.76 -2.49
CA ARG A 126 6.47 0.94 -3.69
C ARG A 126 7.84 0.40 -4.14
N PRO A 127 8.93 1.17 -4.35
CA PRO A 127 10.23 0.63 -4.74
C PRO A 127 10.92 -0.19 -3.64
N TYR A 128 10.53 -0.04 -2.38
CA TYR A 128 11.04 -0.88 -1.29
C TYR A 128 10.33 -2.24 -1.20
N VAL A 129 9.17 -2.38 -1.85
CA VAL A 129 8.26 -3.54 -1.72
C VAL A 129 7.86 -4.15 -3.09
N SER A 130 8.05 -3.45 -4.21
CA SER A 130 7.62 -3.84 -5.56
C SER A 130 8.72 -4.45 -6.41
N GLY A 131 9.52 -5.29 -5.77
CA GLY A 131 9.83 -6.54 -6.45
C GLY A 131 8.66 -7.49 -6.25
N ARG A 132 7.66 -7.42 -7.15
CA ARG A 132 6.67 -8.48 -7.44
C ARG A 132 5.48 -8.65 -6.47
N SER A 133 4.30 -8.91 -7.03
CA SER A 133 3.08 -9.16 -6.27
C SER A 133 2.16 -10.11 -7.02
N LEU A 134 1.45 -10.96 -6.27
CA LEU A 134 -0.01 -10.88 -6.19
C LEU A 134 -0.48 -11.84 -5.08
N HIS A 135 -0.81 -11.31 -3.89
CA HIS A 135 -1.90 -11.72 -2.96
C HIS A 135 -2.27 -10.54 -2.01
N VAL A 136 -2.00 -9.30 -2.43
CA VAL A 136 -2.26 -8.06 -1.64
C VAL A 136 -3.71 -7.99 -1.16
N GLY A 137 -4.66 -8.47 -1.98
CA GLY A 137 -6.07 -8.52 -1.64
C GLY A 137 -6.39 -9.39 -0.41
N ALA A 138 -5.67 -10.50 -0.18
CA ALA A 138 -5.88 -11.34 1.00
C ALA A 138 -5.48 -10.60 2.29
N VAL A 139 -4.37 -9.85 2.23
CA VAL A 139 -3.87 -9.03 3.34
C VAL A 139 -4.85 -7.91 3.64
N MET A 140 -5.32 -7.21 2.61
CA MET A 140 -6.34 -6.18 2.74
C MET A 140 -7.64 -6.71 3.34
N LEU A 141 -8.09 -7.89 2.91
CA LEU A 141 -9.27 -8.54 3.46
C LEU A 141 -9.09 -8.85 4.95
N ALA A 142 -7.92 -9.34 5.34
CA ALA A 142 -7.60 -9.59 6.74
C ALA A 142 -7.60 -8.30 7.58
N TYR A 143 -7.12 -7.19 7.03
CA TYR A 143 -7.18 -5.87 7.67
C TYR A 143 -8.59 -5.28 7.74
N LEU A 144 -9.47 -5.61 6.80
CA LEU A 144 -10.86 -5.15 6.79
C LEU A 144 -11.74 -5.98 7.74
N PHE A 145 -11.66 -7.30 7.64
CA PHE A 145 -12.47 -8.22 8.45
C PHE A 145 -11.92 -8.39 9.87
N GLY A 146 -10.61 -8.24 10.07
CA GLY A 146 -9.99 -8.37 11.39
C GLY A 146 -10.67 -7.50 12.44
N PRO A 147 -10.75 -6.16 12.23
CA PRO A 147 -11.41 -5.26 13.17
C PRO A 147 -12.90 -5.52 13.35
N PHE A 148 -13.57 -6.03 12.31
CA PHE A 148 -14.98 -6.41 12.35
C PHE A 148 -15.22 -7.64 13.25
N LEU A 149 -14.34 -8.63 13.20
CA LEU A 149 -14.43 -9.88 13.97
C LEU A 149 -13.93 -9.73 15.42
N PHE A 150 -12.87 -8.95 15.62
CA PHE A 150 -12.13 -8.91 16.89
C PHE A 150 -12.02 -7.50 17.52
N GLY A 151 -12.72 -6.51 16.97
CA GLY A 151 -12.65 -5.13 17.43
C GLY A 151 -11.27 -4.52 17.20
N TRP A 152 -10.80 -3.66 18.10
CA TRP A 152 -9.52 -2.95 17.93
C TRP A 152 -8.30 -3.88 17.76
N TYR A 153 -8.30 -5.02 18.44
CA TYR A 153 -7.23 -6.03 18.32
C TYR A 153 -7.18 -6.68 16.94
N GLY A 154 -8.28 -6.62 16.20
CA GLY A 154 -8.42 -7.18 14.87
C GLY A 154 -7.48 -6.60 13.82
N ILE A 155 -7.00 -5.35 14.00
CA ILE A 155 -6.02 -4.74 13.09
C ILE A 155 -4.72 -5.56 13.04
N PHE A 156 -4.30 -6.10 14.19
CA PHE A 156 -3.11 -6.94 14.27
C PHE A 156 -3.46 -8.43 14.11
N LEU A 157 -4.58 -8.85 14.71
CA LEU A 157 -4.96 -10.25 14.74
C LEU A 157 -5.41 -10.79 13.36
N GLY A 158 -6.04 -9.96 12.53
CA GLY A 158 -6.47 -10.36 11.19
C GLY A 158 -5.30 -10.84 10.31
N PRO A 159 -4.30 -10.00 10.06
CA PRO A 159 -3.10 -10.37 9.28
C PRO A 159 -2.35 -11.55 9.92
N PHE A 160 -2.26 -11.57 11.25
CA PHE A 160 -1.65 -12.68 11.98
C PHE A 160 -2.35 -14.00 11.68
N LEU A 161 -3.67 -14.04 11.83
CA LEU A 161 -4.49 -15.22 11.59
C LEU A 161 -4.41 -15.65 10.12
N LEU A 162 -4.43 -14.68 9.19
CA LEU A 162 -4.28 -14.96 7.76
C LEU A 162 -2.99 -15.72 7.49
N VAL A 163 -1.83 -15.23 7.98
CA VAL A 163 -0.53 -15.89 7.74
C VAL A 163 -0.49 -17.27 8.36
N VAL A 164 -0.94 -17.41 9.61
CA VAL A 164 -0.98 -18.70 10.33
C VAL A 164 -1.82 -19.72 9.56
N VAL A 165 -3.02 -19.36 9.13
CA VAL A 165 -3.93 -20.26 8.40
C VAL A 165 -3.41 -20.54 6.99
N TYR A 166 -2.88 -19.53 6.31
CA TYR A 166 -2.31 -19.66 4.97
C TYR A 166 -1.12 -20.62 4.96
N GLU A 167 -0.13 -20.40 5.82
CA GLU A 167 1.05 -21.27 5.93
C GLU A 167 0.69 -22.66 6.45
N PHE A 168 -0.35 -22.79 7.28
CA PHE A 168 -0.83 -24.10 7.70
C PHE A 168 -1.39 -24.88 6.49
N GLY A 169 -2.20 -24.20 5.67
CA GLY A 169 -2.71 -24.75 4.42
C GLY A 169 -1.62 -25.09 3.40
N GLN A 170 -0.51 -24.36 3.39
CA GLN A 170 0.60 -24.58 2.44
C GLN A 170 1.64 -25.59 2.95
N CYS A 171 1.90 -25.68 4.24
CA CYS A 171 2.90 -26.59 4.80
C CYS A 171 2.30 -27.91 5.29
N VAL A 172 1.17 -27.86 6.00
CA VAL A 172 0.64 -29.03 6.72
C VAL A 172 -0.30 -29.84 5.85
N VAL A 173 -1.15 -29.20 5.04
CA VAL A 173 -2.10 -29.93 4.17
C VAL A 173 -1.40 -30.76 3.10
N PRO A 174 -0.37 -30.27 2.36
CA PRO A 174 0.32 -31.09 1.37
C PRO A 174 1.06 -32.27 2.00
N TRP A 175 1.68 -32.06 3.16
CA TRP A 175 2.29 -33.15 3.94
C TRP A 175 1.27 -34.22 4.33
N LEU A 176 0.05 -33.82 4.74
CA LEU A 176 -1.00 -34.76 5.12
C LEU A 176 -1.54 -35.60 3.94
N LEU A 177 -1.49 -35.04 2.72
CA LEU A 177 -2.03 -35.66 1.51
C LEU A 177 -1.01 -36.52 0.77
N ALA A 178 0.25 -36.09 0.70
CA ALA A 178 1.34 -36.80 0.01
C ALA A 178 2.67 -36.64 0.78
N PRO A 179 2.88 -37.39 1.87
CA PRO A 179 4.10 -37.27 2.70
C PRO A 179 5.40 -37.57 1.95
N GLU A 180 5.35 -38.43 0.93
CA GLU A 180 6.52 -38.90 0.17
C GLU A 180 7.03 -37.89 -0.86
N GLU A 181 6.18 -36.93 -1.27
CA GLU A 181 6.51 -35.88 -2.24
C GLU A 181 6.85 -34.55 -1.57
N TRP A 182 6.69 -34.46 -0.24
CA TRP A 182 6.95 -33.25 0.53
C TRP A 182 8.46 -33.05 0.69
N SER A 183 8.95 -31.88 0.27
CA SER A 183 10.31 -31.43 0.49
C SER A 183 10.28 -30.01 1.08
N PRO A 184 11.16 -29.68 2.05
CA PRO A 184 11.28 -28.33 2.61
C PRO A 184 11.62 -27.26 1.55
N GLU A 185 12.26 -27.68 0.47
CA GLU A 185 12.67 -26.86 -0.68
C GLU A 185 11.67 -26.91 -1.84
N SER A 186 10.59 -27.69 -1.73
CA SER A 186 9.51 -27.63 -2.71
C SER A 186 9.06 -26.16 -2.81
N PRO A 187 9.13 -25.55 -4.01
CA PRO A 187 8.65 -24.20 -4.20
C PRO A 187 7.15 -24.26 -3.99
N ALA A 188 6.74 -24.07 -2.74
CA ALA A 188 5.35 -23.91 -2.37
C ALA A 188 4.90 -22.73 -3.22
N ARG A 189 4.12 -23.07 -4.23
CA ARG A 189 3.66 -22.20 -5.29
C ARG A 189 3.21 -20.89 -4.64
N THR A 190 3.96 -19.83 -4.91
CA THR A 190 3.80 -18.46 -4.39
C THR A 190 3.93 -18.34 -2.88
N ASP A 191 5.10 -17.92 -2.43
CA ASP A 191 5.19 -17.07 -1.25
C ASP A 191 4.25 -15.88 -1.47
N ALA A 192 3.03 -15.90 -0.91
CA ALA A 192 2.02 -14.85 -1.12
C ALA A 192 2.50 -13.45 -0.68
N PHE A 193 3.64 -13.41 0.01
CA PHE A 193 4.25 -12.25 0.65
C PHE A 193 5.70 -12.02 0.21
N ASP A 194 6.32 -12.97 -0.49
CA ASP A 194 7.62 -12.77 -1.13
C ASP A 194 7.31 -12.54 -2.60
N GLY A 195 7.44 -11.31 -3.03
CA GLY A 195 7.29 -11.05 -4.43
C GLY A 195 8.35 -11.82 -5.21
N ASP A 196 7.94 -12.67 -6.15
CA ASP A 196 8.77 -13.10 -7.28
C ASP A 196 7.98 -13.13 -8.62
N ASP A 197 8.73 -13.05 -9.73
CA ASP A 197 8.55 -12.36 -11.01
C ASP A 197 7.44 -12.87 -11.94
N GLN A 198 6.60 -11.96 -12.48
CA GLN A 198 6.22 -11.85 -13.92
C GLN A 198 5.25 -10.67 -14.21
N PRO A 199 5.25 -10.11 -15.44
CA PRO A 199 4.70 -8.79 -15.77
C PRO A 199 3.17 -8.80 -15.94
N THR A 200 2.47 -7.86 -15.32
CA THR A 200 1.08 -7.56 -15.67
C THR A 200 0.83 -6.06 -15.53
N GLU A 201 0.95 -5.34 -16.64
CA GLU A 201 0.17 -4.12 -16.86
C GLU A 201 -1.28 -4.48 -17.22
N PRO A 202 -2.21 -3.52 -17.33
CA PRO A 202 -2.74 -2.69 -16.25
C PRO A 202 -4.26 -2.91 -16.16
N SER A 203 -4.82 -3.14 -14.97
CA SER A 203 -6.28 -3.10 -14.79
C SER A 203 -6.67 -1.68 -14.38
N GLY A 204 -7.10 -0.93 -15.38
CA GLY A 204 -7.60 0.42 -15.24
C GLY A 204 -8.99 0.48 -14.63
N GLU A 205 -9.26 1.64 -14.04
CA GLU A 205 -10.62 2.09 -13.77
C GLU A 205 -10.63 3.63 -13.87
N GLU A 206 -10.64 4.11 -15.12
CA GLU A 206 -11.26 5.39 -15.49
C GLU A 206 -12.07 5.16 -16.77
N ALA A 207 -13.39 5.24 -16.62
CA ALA A 207 -14.38 5.47 -17.68
C ALA A 207 -15.01 6.84 -17.36
N ALA A 208 -15.36 7.74 -18.27
CA ALA A 208 -15.51 7.72 -19.71
C ALA A 208 -15.58 9.17 -20.26
N GLU A 209 -15.49 9.29 -21.59
CA GLU A 209 -16.08 10.34 -22.49
C GLU A 209 -15.43 11.75 -22.47
N ASP A 210 -15.21 12.47 -23.59
CA ASP A 210 -15.77 12.42 -24.95
C ASP A 210 -14.88 13.17 -25.99
N ASP A 211 -15.14 12.84 -27.26
CA ASP A 211 -14.76 13.37 -28.58
C ASP A 211 -14.02 14.72 -28.76
N ALA A 212 -13.05 14.74 -29.69
CA ALA A 212 -13.23 15.42 -30.99
C ALA A 212 -12.01 15.21 -31.93
N ALA A 213 -12.31 14.70 -33.13
CA ALA A 213 -11.45 14.58 -34.30
C ALA A 213 -11.03 15.94 -34.89
N ASP A 214 -9.87 16.02 -35.57
CA ASP A 214 -9.79 15.95 -37.04
C ASP A 214 -8.41 16.45 -37.58
N SER A 215 -8.00 15.83 -38.70
CA SER A 215 -7.11 16.31 -39.78
C SER A 215 -5.56 16.34 -39.65
N GLU A 216 -4.96 15.36 -40.34
CA GLU A 216 -3.64 15.22 -41.02
C GLU A 216 -3.18 16.43 -41.90
N PRO A 217 -2.05 16.39 -42.68
CA PRO A 217 -0.68 15.84 -42.51
C PRO A 217 0.47 16.76 -43.04
N THR A 218 1.74 16.36 -42.82
CA THR A 218 3.00 16.60 -43.59
C THR A 218 3.38 17.99 -44.16
N GLU A 219 4.61 18.46 -43.89
CA GLU A 219 5.63 18.79 -44.92
C GLU A 219 7.02 19.14 -44.34
N HIS A 220 8.03 18.99 -45.21
CA HIS A 220 9.48 19.09 -45.05
C HIS A 220 10.04 20.52 -44.86
N GLU A 221 11.21 20.65 -44.21
CA GLU A 221 12.31 21.62 -44.47
C GLU A 221 13.48 21.28 -43.52
N GLU A 222 14.56 20.64 -43.97
CA GLU A 222 15.80 21.22 -44.51
C GLU A 222 16.67 21.95 -43.46
N SER A 223 17.85 21.38 -43.16
CA SER A 223 19.06 22.11 -42.69
C SER A 223 20.29 21.19 -42.73
N ASP A 224 20.96 21.24 -43.88
CA ASP A 224 22.41 21.37 -44.13
C ASP A 224 23.48 21.04 -43.06
N GLU A 225 24.51 20.36 -43.59
CA GLU A 225 25.97 20.57 -43.45
C GLU A 225 26.62 20.45 -42.04
N ASN A 226 27.78 19.85 -41.82
CA ASN A 226 28.95 19.62 -42.68
C ASN A 226 29.92 18.60 -42.05
N ASP A 227 30.55 17.85 -42.95
CA ASP A 227 31.93 17.33 -43.03
C ASP A 227 32.63 16.37 -42.04
N SER A 228 33.53 15.64 -42.72
CA SER A 228 34.80 15.01 -42.32
C SER A 228 34.72 13.56 -41.81
N ASP A 229 35.50 12.59 -42.28
CA ASP A 229 36.59 12.51 -43.27
C ASP A 229 36.91 11.01 -43.50
N ALA A 230 37.74 10.74 -44.51
CA ALA A 230 38.67 9.63 -44.66
C ALA A 230 38.30 8.49 -45.63
N SER A 231 38.85 8.61 -46.84
CA SER A 231 39.40 7.47 -47.57
C SER A 231 40.70 7.88 -48.25
N ARG A 232 41.81 7.54 -47.61
CA ARG A 232 43.09 7.17 -48.24
C ARG A 232 43.82 6.17 -47.37
#